data_AF-A0A2I0NWQ0-F1
#
_entry.id   AF-A0A2I0NWQ0-F1
#
_cell.length_a   1.000
_cell.length_b   1.000
_cell.length_c   1.000
_cell.angle_alpha   90.00
_cell.angle_beta   90.00
_cell.angle_gamma   90.00
#
_symmetry.space_group_name_H-M   'P 1'
#
loop_
_entity.id
_entity.type
_entity.pdbx_description
1 polymer ?
#
loop_
_entity_poly.entity_id
_entity_poly.type
_entity_poly.pdbx_seq_one_letter_code
_entity_poly.pdbx_strand_id
1 'polypeptide(L)'
;MTGTCSKSTILWVSAILVIIIIGSLTALAYTSSNTAIKDTVSNGLESTVGVMATQINASDVEMLKAGDEESPRYLAVVKELRTLRSMDDHILNAYILKVNPDRSITFLVDDLYPDDPQGSAKIGELSTSPDSMEIFAAQSLPTSSKEPYTTKYGSFMSAYAPI
;
A
#
# COMPACT_ATOMS: atom_id res chain seq x y z
N MET A 1 -49.26 12.37 40.15
CA MET A 1 -48.26 11.41 40.68
C MET A 1 -46.90 11.79 40.12
N THR A 2 -46.19 12.69 40.79
CA THR A 2 -44.86 13.16 40.37
C THR A 2 -43.81 12.27 41.05
N GLY A 3 -43.24 11.34 40.28
CA GLY A 3 -42.17 10.46 40.77
C GLY A 3 -40.95 11.30 41.12
N THR A 4 -40.65 11.42 42.42
CA THR A 4 -39.41 12.01 42.90
C THR A 4 -38.27 11.06 42.52
N CYS A 5 -37.61 11.34 41.40
CA CYS A 5 -36.37 10.66 41.05
C CYS A 5 -35.37 10.92 42.19
N SER A 6 -34.90 9.85 42.84
CA SER A 6 -33.96 9.96 43.97
C SER A 6 -32.69 10.67 43.49
N LYS A 7 -32.14 11.60 44.29
CA LYS A 7 -30.88 12.30 43.98
C LYS A 7 -29.75 11.35 43.57
N SER A 8 -29.75 10.13 44.14
CA SER A 8 -28.83 9.04 43.77
C SER A 8 -29.03 8.59 42.31
N THR A 9 -30.27 8.38 41.87
CA THR A 9 -30.60 7.99 40.50
C THR A 9 -30.16 9.04 39.48
N ILE A 10 -30.34 10.33 39.80
CA ILE A 10 -29.87 11.43 38.95
C ILE A 10 -28.34 11.42 38.85
N LEU A 11 -27.63 11.24 39.97
CA LEU A 11 -26.16 11.16 39.99
C LEU A 11 -25.63 9.99 39.14
N TRP A 12 -26.27 8.81 39.24
CA TRP A 12 -25.88 7.64 38.44
C TRP A 12 -26.13 7.85 36.95
N VAL A 13 -27.27 8.42 36.57
CA VAL A 13 -27.57 8.73 35.16
C VAL A 13 -26.59 9.76 34.61
N SER A 14 -26.27 10.82 35.37
CA SER A 14 -25.27 11.81 34.97
C SER A 14 -23.88 11.20 34.83
N ALA A 15 -23.46 10.33 35.75
CA ALA A 15 -22.16 9.65 35.68
C ALA A 15 -22.06 8.73 34.44
N ILE A 16 -23.10 7.94 34.16
CA ILE A 16 -23.16 7.10 32.96
C ILE A 16 -23.12 7.95 31.69
N LEU A 17 -23.85 9.06 31.66
CA LEU A 17 -23.90 9.96 30.50
C LEU A 17 -22.53 10.62 30.25
N VAL A 18 -21.80 11.00 31.29
CA VAL A 18 -20.42 11.50 31.17
C VAL A 18 -19.48 10.42 30.62
N ILE A 19 -19.59 9.17 31.10
CA ILE A 19 -18.77 8.05 30.60
C ILE A 19 -19.05 7.80 29.12
N ILE A 20 -20.32 7.82 28.70
CA ILE A 20 -20.69 7.66 27.29
C ILE A 20 -20.10 8.79 26.44
N ILE A 21 -20.23 10.06 26.88
CA ILE A 21 -19.68 11.20 26.15
C ILE A 21 -18.16 11.09 25.99
N ILE A 22 -17.44 10.76 27.07
CA ILE A 22 -15.97 10.59 27.03
C ILE A 22 -15.61 9.41 26.11
N GLY A 23 -16.32 8.29 26.21
CA GLY A 23 -16.10 7.11 25.37
C GLY A 23 -16.32 7.42 23.88
N SER A 24 -17.40 8.13 23.55
CA SER A 24 -17.70 8.56 22.18
C SER A 24 -16.66 9.54 21.64
N LEU A 25 -16.26 10.56 22.42
CA LEU A 25 -15.21 11.50 22.03
C LEU A 25 -13.87 10.79 21.78
N THR A 26 -13.51 9.84 22.66
CA THR A 26 -12.27 9.06 22.53
C THR A 26 -12.30 8.19 21.27
N ALA A 27 -13.43 7.52 20.99
CA ALA A 27 -13.59 6.72 19.80
C ALA A 27 -13.49 7.56 18.51
N LEU A 28 -14.13 8.73 18.48
CA LEU A 28 -14.07 9.65 17.34
C LEU A 28 -12.65 10.22 17.12
N ALA A 29 -11.96 10.59 18.19
CA ALA A 29 -10.57 11.06 18.11
C ALA A 29 -9.64 9.96 17.60
N TYR A 30 -9.84 8.71 18.05
CA TYR A 30 -9.06 7.56 17.61
C TYR A 30 -9.28 7.24 16.14
N THR A 31 -10.54 7.21 15.67
CA THR A 31 -10.82 6.95 14.24
C THR A 31 -10.27 8.07 13.36
N SER A 32 -10.46 9.33 13.76
CA SER A 32 -9.93 10.48 13.00
C SER A 32 -8.40 10.45 12.92
N SER A 33 -7.71 10.08 14.00
CA SER A 33 -6.25 9.99 14.01
C SER A 33 -5.75 8.86 13.12
N ASN A 34 -6.39 7.70 13.17
CA ASN A 34 -6.01 6.56 12.33
C ASN A 34 -6.22 6.85 10.84
N THR A 35 -7.33 7.49 10.47
CA THR A 35 -7.56 7.91 9.08
C THR A 35 -6.49 8.91 8.64
N ALA A 36 -6.20 9.93 9.45
CA ALA A 36 -5.17 10.91 9.10
C ALA A 36 -3.77 10.30 8.92
N ILE A 37 -3.40 9.33 9.76
CA ILE A 37 -2.13 8.60 9.63
C ILE A 37 -2.13 7.79 8.33
N LYS A 38 -3.20 7.02 8.04
CA LYS A 38 -3.31 6.24 6.81
C LYS A 38 -3.22 7.13 5.57
N ASP A 39 -3.97 8.22 5.55
CA ASP A 39 -3.96 9.18 4.44
C ASP A 39 -2.57 9.79 4.25
N THR A 40 -1.86 10.09 5.35
CA THR A 40 -0.49 10.62 5.28
C THR A 40 0.47 9.59 4.69
N VAL A 41 0.38 8.31 5.10
CA VAL A 41 1.21 7.23 4.55
C VAL A 41 0.87 6.98 3.08
N SER A 42 -0.41 6.89 2.73
CA SER A 42 -0.91 6.71 1.37
C SER A 42 -0.42 7.83 0.43
N ASN A 43 -0.63 9.09 0.80
CA ASN A 43 -0.16 10.24 0.01
C ASN A 43 1.37 10.27 -0.10
N GLY A 44 2.09 9.90 0.97
CA GLY A 44 3.54 9.79 0.97
C GLY A 44 4.03 8.73 -0.03
N LEU A 45 3.44 7.53 0.01
CA LEU A 45 3.75 6.44 -0.91
C LEU A 45 3.42 6.81 -2.37
N GLU A 46 2.28 7.45 -2.62
CA GLU A 46 1.89 7.94 -3.95
C GLU A 46 2.88 8.96 -4.52
N SER A 47 3.33 9.91 -3.68
CA SER A 47 4.36 10.87 -4.09
C SER A 47 5.69 10.18 -4.38
N THR A 48 6.12 9.26 -3.51
CA THR A 48 7.38 8.54 -3.66
C THR A 48 7.36 7.67 -4.92
N VAL A 49 6.34 6.84 -5.11
CA VAL A 49 6.24 5.96 -6.29
C VAL A 49 6.06 6.76 -7.57
N GLY A 50 5.34 7.90 -7.52
CA GLY A 50 5.21 8.82 -8.64
C GLY A 50 6.56 9.35 -9.11
N VAL A 51 7.43 9.78 -8.18
CA VAL A 51 8.80 10.21 -8.51
C VAL A 51 9.64 9.04 -9.01
N MET A 52 9.60 7.88 -8.33
CA MET A 52 10.36 6.69 -8.74
C MET A 52 10.00 6.26 -10.18
N ALA A 53 8.72 6.25 -10.52
CA ALA A 53 8.26 5.86 -11.85
C ALA A 53 8.82 6.76 -12.96
N THR A 54 9.01 8.06 -12.71
CA THR A 54 9.62 8.98 -13.70
C THR A 54 11.08 8.68 -14.01
N GLN A 55 11.76 7.91 -13.16
CA GLN A 55 13.17 7.56 -13.35
C GLN A 55 13.34 6.29 -14.20
N ILE A 56 12.31 5.44 -14.27
CA ILE A 56 12.36 4.19 -15.04
C ILE A 56 11.96 4.47 -16.49
N ASN A 57 12.81 4.10 -17.45
CA ASN A 57 12.42 4.18 -18.86
C ASN A 57 11.58 2.96 -19.25
N ALA A 58 10.40 3.19 -19.83
CA ALA A 58 9.51 2.13 -20.32
C ALA A 58 10.22 1.17 -21.31
N SER A 59 11.14 1.71 -22.13
CA SER A 59 11.93 0.91 -23.07
C SER A 59 12.80 -0.13 -22.38
N ASP A 60 13.24 0.09 -21.14
CA ASP A 60 14.15 -0.83 -20.44
C ASP A 60 13.42 -2.10 -19.97
N VAL A 61 12.11 -1.99 -19.73
CA VAL A 61 11.27 -3.09 -19.25
C VAL A 61 10.43 -3.76 -20.33
N GLU A 62 10.16 -3.09 -21.46
CA GLU A 62 9.23 -3.56 -22.50
C GLU A 62 9.58 -4.95 -23.07
N MET A 63 10.87 -5.26 -23.22
CA MET A 63 11.32 -6.52 -23.82
C MET A 63 11.58 -7.64 -22.81
N LEU A 64 11.40 -7.38 -21.50
CA LEU A 64 11.60 -8.40 -20.47
C LEU A 64 10.50 -9.47 -20.57
N LYS A 65 10.89 -10.73 -20.47
CA LYS A 65 9.99 -11.89 -20.48
C LYS A 65 10.44 -12.91 -19.44
N ALA A 66 9.54 -13.84 -19.11
CA ALA A 66 9.86 -14.96 -18.21
C ALA A 66 11.11 -15.70 -18.70
N GLY A 67 12.06 -15.94 -17.78
CA GLY A 67 13.37 -16.51 -18.07
C GLY A 67 14.50 -15.48 -18.20
N ASP A 68 14.18 -14.17 -18.26
CA ASP A 68 15.19 -13.11 -18.35
C ASP A 68 15.72 -12.65 -16.97
N GLU A 69 15.34 -13.29 -15.86
CA GLU A 69 15.68 -12.87 -14.49
C GLU A 69 17.18 -12.83 -14.19
N GLU A 70 18.00 -13.54 -14.96
CA GLU A 70 19.47 -13.52 -14.85
C GLU A 70 20.13 -12.65 -15.94
N SER A 71 19.32 -12.06 -16.83
CA SER A 71 19.84 -11.26 -17.94
C SER A 71 20.46 -9.95 -17.44
N PRO A 72 21.50 -9.43 -18.11
CA PRO A 72 22.08 -8.12 -17.77
C PRO A 72 21.06 -6.98 -17.78
N ARG A 73 20.03 -7.09 -18.63
CA ARG A 73 18.96 -6.10 -18.74
C ARG A 73 18.05 -6.10 -17.52
N TYR A 74 17.60 -7.28 -17.09
CA TYR A 74 16.79 -7.41 -15.88
C TYR A 74 17.57 -6.90 -14.66
N LEU A 75 18.83 -7.33 -14.51
CA LEU A 75 19.68 -6.91 -13.40
C LEU A 75 19.96 -5.40 -13.40
N ALA A 76 20.01 -4.75 -14.56
CA ALA A 76 20.12 -3.29 -14.65
C ALA A 76 18.88 -2.59 -14.07
N VAL A 77 17.67 -3.04 -14.43
CA VAL A 77 16.42 -2.48 -13.89
C VAL A 77 16.29 -2.77 -12.40
N VAL A 78 16.64 -3.99 -11.95
CA VAL A 78 16.67 -4.32 -10.51
C VAL A 78 17.61 -3.39 -9.76
N LYS A 79 18.80 -3.14 -10.29
CA LYS A 79 19.77 -2.22 -9.66
C LYS A 79 19.20 -0.79 -9.55
N GLU A 80 18.49 -0.35 -10.58
CA GLU A 80 17.83 0.96 -10.58
C GLU A 80 16.73 1.02 -9.52
N LEU A 81 15.82 0.05 -9.48
CA LEU A 81 14.78 -0.05 -8.44
C LEU A 81 15.37 -0.12 -7.03
N ARG A 82 16.43 -0.92 -6.81
CA ARG A 82 17.15 -0.97 -5.52
C ARG A 82 17.70 0.39 -5.14
N THR A 83 18.29 1.11 -6.10
CA THR A 83 18.85 2.44 -5.87
C THR A 83 17.75 3.42 -5.46
N LEU A 84 16.64 3.44 -6.19
CA LEU A 84 15.49 4.29 -5.88
C LEU A 84 14.88 3.94 -4.52
N ARG A 85 14.68 2.64 -4.23
CA ARG A 85 14.18 2.18 -2.93
C ARG A 85 15.10 2.59 -1.78
N SER A 86 16.42 2.49 -1.95
CA SER A 86 17.40 2.87 -0.93
C SER A 86 17.42 4.36 -0.59
N MET A 87 16.70 5.20 -1.34
CA MET A 87 16.54 6.62 -1.00
C MET A 87 15.54 6.86 0.13
N ASP A 88 14.70 5.87 0.44
CA ASP A 88 13.75 5.91 1.56
C ASP A 88 13.78 4.58 2.33
N ASP A 89 14.39 4.62 3.52
CA ASP A 89 14.55 3.45 4.41
C ASP A 89 13.21 2.83 4.87
N HIS A 90 12.07 3.52 4.66
CA HIS A 90 10.75 3.00 4.99
C HIS A 90 10.14 2.13 3.88
N ILE A 91 10.72 2.13 2.68
CA ILE A 91 10.23 1.32 1.55
C ILE A 91 10.86 -0.08 1.61
N LEU A 92 10.01 -1.07 1.87
CA LEU A 92 10.44 -2.46 2.06
C LEU A 92 10.79 -3.19 0.76
N ASN A 93 10.04 -2.93 -0.32
CA ASN A 93 10.20 -3.60 -1.62
C ASN A 93 9.79 -2.63 -2.74
N ALA A 94 10.47 -2.68 -3.88
CA ALA A 94 10.11 -1.98 -5.11
C ALA A 94 9.97 -2.98 -6.26
N TYR A 95 8.83 -2.97 -6.92
CA TYR A 95 8.53 -3.90 -8.01
C TYR A 95 7.82 -3.19 -9.16
N ILE A 96 7.88 -3.79 -10.34
CA ILE A 96 7.17 -3.34 -11.55
C ILE A 96 6.13 -4.39 -11.91
N LEU A 97 4.90 -3.92 -12.11
CA LEU A 97 3.78 -4.74 -12.57
C LEU A 97 3.49 -4.44 -14.04
N LYS A 98 2.98 -5.46 -14.73
CA LYS A 98 2.42 -5.35 -16.07
C LYS A 98 0.93 -5.65 -16.02
N VAL A 99 0.13 -4.71 -16.53
CA VAL A 99 -1.30 -4.94 -16.82
C VAL A 99 -1.38 -5.53 -18.23
N ASN A 100 -1.86 -6.77 -18.33
CA ASN A 100 -1.98 -7.46 -19.61
C ASN A 100 -3.30 -7.11 -20.32
N PRO A 101 -3.42 -7.36 -21.64
CA PRO A 101 -4.63 -7.06 -22.40
C PRO A 101 -5.90 -7.75 -21.87
N ASP A 102 -5.76 -8.90 -21.20
CA ASP A 102 -6.85 -9.64 -20.55
C ASP A 102 -7.21 -9.11 -19.14
N ARG A 103 -6.60 -7.99 -18.73
CA ARG A 103 -6.67 -7.39 -17.39
C ARG A 103 -6.05 -8.22 -16.27
N SER A 104 -5.30 -9.28 -16.59
CA SER A 104 -4.44 -9.91 -15.58
C SER A 104 -3.28 -8.98 -15.23
N ILE A 105 -2.86 -9.03 -13.96
CA ILE A 105 -1.75 -8.24 -13.46
C ILE A 105 -0.63 -9.21 -13.12
N THR A 106 0.53 -9.04 -13.75
CA THR A 106 1.69 -9.92 -13.55
C THR A 106 2.91 -9.13 -13.14
N PHE A 107 3.77 -9.73 -12.33
CA PHE A 107 5.06 -9.13 -12.00
C PHE A 107 5.99 -9.12 -13.22
N LEU A 108 6.73 -8.04 -13.38
CA LEU A 108 7.71 -7.85 -14.44
C LEU A 108 9.13 -7.70 -13.89
N VAL A 109 9.28 -7.01 -12.76
CA VAL A 109 10.55 -6.88 -12.02
C VAL A 109 10.24 -6.84 -10.54
N ASP A 110 11.07 -7.47 -9.73
CA ASP A 110 11.06 -7.38 -8.27
C ASP A 110 12.50 -7.14 -7.82
N ASP A 111 12.74 -6.05 -7.11
CA ASP A 111 14.11 -5.64 -6.77
C ASP A 111 14.79 -6.62 -5.82
N LEU A 112 14.02 -7.37 -5.03
CA LEU A 112 14.55 -8.36 -4.09
C LEU A 112 14.87 -9.71 -4.76
N TYR A 113 14.38 -9.96 -5.98
CA TYR A 113 14.50 -11.28 -6.62
C TYR A 113 15.92 -11.84 -6.68
N PRO A 114 16.97 -11.10 -7.08
CA PRO A 114 18.33 -11.65 -7.09
C PRO A 114 18.89 -12.03 -5.72
N ASP A 115 18.39 -11.42 -4.63
CA ASP A 115 18.90 -11.65 -3.27
C ASP A 115 18.05 -12.70 -2.52
N ASP A 116 16.74 -12.72 -2.77
CA ASP A 116 15.80 -13.72 -2.24
C ASP A 116 14.80 -14.21 -3.31
N PRO A 117 15.21 -15.14 -4.18
CA PRO A 117 14.32 -15.67 -5.22
C PRO A 117 13.10 -16.45 -4.69
N GLN A 118 13.11 -16.88 -3.42
CA GLN A 118 12.01 -17.64 -2.82
C GLN A 118 10.95 -16.71 -2.20
N GLY A 119 11.39 -15.58 -1.65
CA GLY A 119 10.54 -14.53 -1.09
C GLY A 119 10.12 -13.44 -2.08
N SER A 120 10.50 -13.53 -3.35
CA SER A 120 10.25 -12.51 -4.37
C SER A 120 9.44 -13.04 -5.55
N ALA A 121 8.81 -12.14 -6.31
CA ALA A 121 8.03 -12.51 -7.48
C ALA A 121 8.89 -12.77 -8.73
N LYS A 122 8.48 -13.78 -9.52
CA LYS A 122 9.09 -14.05 -10.84
C LYS A 122 8.41 -13.27 -11.96
N ILE A 123 9.11 -13.11 -13.08
CA ILE A 123 8.51 -12.47 -14.25
C ILE A 123 7.34 -13.33 -14.75
N GLY A 124 6.20 -12.69 -14.98
CA GLY A 124 4.97 -13.34 -15.43
C GLY A 124 4.16 -14.00 -14.32
N GLU A 125 4.62 -13.95 -13.07
CA GLU A 125 3.82 -14.43 -11.94
C GLU A 125 2.59 -13.54 -11.73
N LEU A 126 1.41 -14.14 -11.51
CA LEU A 126 0.19 -13.37 -11.23
C LEU A 126 0.30 -12.66 -9.88
N SER A 127 -0.07 -11.38 -9.88
CA SER A 127 -0.26 -10.64 -8.65
C SER A 127 -1.47 -11.15 -7.89
N THR A 128 -1.29 -11.35 -6.59
CA THR A 128 -2.35 -11.70 -5.64
C THR A 128 -2.81 -10.50 -4.81
N SER A 129 -2.33 -9.29 -5.15
CA SER A 129 -2.78 -8.06 -4.48
C SER A 129 -4.30 -7.86 -4.69
N PRO A 130 -5.05 -7.48 -3.65
CA PRO A 130 -6.46 -7.12 -3.80
C PRO A 130 -6.66 -5.80 -4.56
N ASP A 131 -5.60 -5.01 -4.76
CA ASP A 131 -5.61 -3.63 -5.28
C ASP A 131 -5.76 -3.53 -6.80
N SER A 132 -6.47 -4.46 -7.44
CA SER A 132 -6.62 -4.49 -8.89
C SER A 132 -7.19 -3.18 -9.45
N MET A 133 -8.14 -2.54 -8.77
CA MET A 133 -8.74 -1.27 -9.22
C MET A 133 -7.74 -0.12 -9.12
N GLU A 134 -6.99 -0.07 -8.02
CA GLU A 134 -5.97 0.93 -7.75
C GLU A 134 -4.85 0.80 -8.79
N ILE A 135 -4.41 -0.42 -9.10
CA ILE A 135 -3.41 -0.70 -10.15
C ILE A 135 -3.94 -0.30 -11.53
N PHE A 136 -5.22 -0.55 -11.84
CA PHE A 136 -5.77 -0.10 -13.12
C PHE A 136 -5.87 1.43 -13.22
N ALA A 137 -6.22 2.11 -12.12
CA ALA A 137 -6.21 3.56 -12.04
C ALA A 137 -4.78 4.14 -12.08
N ALA A 138 -3.80 3.39 -11.57
CA ALA A 138 -2.38 3.74 -11.58
C ALA A 138 -1.82 3.94 -12.99
N GLN A 139 -2.46 3.37 -14.02
CA GLN A 139 -2.07 3.59 -15.41
C GLN A 139 -2.24 5.05 -15.88
N SER A 140 -2.91 5.91 -15.11
CA SER A 140 -3.09 7.32 -15.44
C SER A 140 -2.45 8.27 -14.43
N LEU A 141 -2.51 7.95 -13.13
CA LEU A 141 -2.02 8.79 -12.03
C LEU A 141 -1.58 7.89 -10.88
N PRO A 142 -0.64 8.32 -10.01
CA PRO A 142 -0.30 7.55 -8.82
C PRO A 142 -1.51 7.21 -7.95
N THR A 143 -1.54 5.99 -7.42
CA THR A 143 -2.58 5.49 -6.51
C THR A 143 -1.96 4.62 -5.42
N SER A 144 -2.70 4.38 -4.35
CA SER A 144 -2.27 3.51 -3.25
C SER A 144 -3.36 2.59 -2.75
N SER A 145 -2.95 1.52 -2.08
CA SER A 145 -3.84 0.62 -1.36
C SER A 145 -4.63 1.41 -0.31
N LYS A 146 -5.92 1.12 -0.22
CA LYS A 146 -6.79 1.77 0.78
C LYS A 146 -6.55 1.25 2.20
N GLU A 147 -6.12 -0.01 2.30
CA GLU A 147 -5.88 -0.70 3.55
C GLU A 147 -4.67 -1.63 3.39
N PRO A 148 -3.93 -1.92 4.47
CA PRO A 148 -2.91 -2.96 4.46
C PRO A 148 -3.51 -4.33 4.07
N TYR A 149 -2.80 -5.06 3.24
CA TYR A 149 -3.22 -6.38 2.75
C TYR A 149 -2.09 -7.41 2.90
N THR A 150 -2.46 -8.68 2.88
CA THR A 150 -1.51 -9.80 3.04
C THR A 150 -1.48 -10.65 1.79
N THR A 151 -0.26 -10.96 1.34
CA THR A 151 0.04 -11.89 0.24
C THR A 151 0.95 -13.00 0.75
N LYS A 152 1.36 -13.90 -0.13
CA LYS A 152 2.39 -14.90 0.19
C LYS A 152 3.77 -14.31 0.50
N TYR A 153 4.02 -13.05 0.12
CA TYR A 153 5.30 -12.36 0.34
C TYR A 153 5.31 -11.55 1.65
N GLY A 154 4.17 -11.42 2.33
CA GLY A 154 4.04 -10.63 3.55
C GLY A 154 2.84 -9.69 3.54
N SER A 155 2.81 -8.78 4.52
CA SER A 155 1.76 -7.77 4.68
C SER A 155 2.29 -6.40 4.29
N PHE A 156 1.57 -5.72 3.40
CA PHE A 156 2.02 -4.48 2.78
C PHE A 156 0.89 -3.46 2.69
N MET A 157 1.29 -2.20 2.62
CA MET A 157 0.51 -1.14 2.00
C MET A 157 1.34 -0.64 0.84
N SER A 158 0.77 -0.61 -0.36
CA SER A 158 1.52 -0.38 -1.60
C SER A 158 1.02 0.87 -2.30
N ALA A 159 1.86 1.45 -3.14
CA ALA A 159 1.45 2.46 -4.10
C ALA A 159 1.99 2.11 -5.48
N TYR A 160 1.31 2.65 -6.49
CA TYR A 160 1.50 2.32 -7.89
C TYR A 160 1.49 3.63 -8.69
N ALA A 161 2.34 3.71 -9.71
CA ALA A 161 2.37 4.84 -10.64
C ALA A 161 2.63 4.33 -12.07
N PRO A 162 2.24 5.11 -13.10
CA PRO A 162 2.47 4.71 -14.48
C PRO A 162 3.95 4.90 -14.84
N ILE A 163 4.51 3.92 -15.55
CA ILE A 163 5.83 3.96 -16.19
C ILE A 163 5.61 4.16 -17.69
#